data_AF-A0A317FEG6-F1
#
_entry.id   AF-A0A317FEG6-F1
#
_cell.length_a   1.000
_cell.length_b   1.000
_cell.length_c   1.000
_cell.angle_alpha   90.00
_cell.angle_beta   90.00
_cell.angle_gamma   90.00
#
_symmetry.space_group_name_H-M   'P 1'
#
loop_
_entity.id
_entity.type
_entity.pdbx_description
1 polymer ?
#
loop_
_entity_poly.entity_id
_entity_poly.type
_entity_poly.pdbx_seq_one_letter_code
_entity_poly.pdbx_strand_id
1 'polypeptide(L)' 'MPGGPRPPRSYLDRAQSPTAPTAMDLEAMRAAAWHRHGVAALAVEDIADPWLRQAVINEARRRWGPRNGGQRHGR' A
#
# COMPACT_ATOMS: atom_id res chain seq x y z
N MET A 1 -9.67 25.29 39.04
CA MET A 1 -10.44 25.91 37.94
C MET A 1 -10.51 24.92 36.77
N PRO A 2 -11.60 24.16 36.52
CA PRO A 2 -11.68 23.30 35.36
C PRO A 2 -12.50 24.01 34.27
N GLY A 3 -11.80 24.60 33.29
CA GLY A 3 -12.41 25.38 32.21
C GLY A 3 -11.64 25.26 30.89
N GLY A 4 -11.03 24.09 30.65
CA GLY A 4 -10.38 23.83 29.37
C GLY A 4 -11.39 23.74 28.22
N PRO A 5 -11.01 24.14 26.99
CA PRO A 5 -11.90 24.09 25.84
C PRO A 5 -12.37 22.65 25.58
N ARG A 6 -13.68 22.50 25.31
CA ARG A 6 -14.27 21.19 24.95
C ARG A 6 -13.65 20.71 23.62
N PRO A 7 -13.35 19.41 23.48
CA PRO A 7 -12.85 18.87 22.22
C PRO A 7 -13.88 19.11 21.10
N PRO A 8 -13.42 19.40 19.87
CA PRO A 8 -14.30 19.71 18.76
C PRO A 8 -15.18 18.51 18.41
N ARG A 9 -16.50 18.68 18.47
CA ARG A 9 -17.50 17.66 18.11
C ARG A 9 -17.68 17.55 16.59
N SER A 10 -16.59 17.37 15.86
CA SER A 10 -16.66 17.16 14.41
C SER A 10 -17.01 15.71 14.11
N TYR A 11 -17.80 15.46 13.06
CA TYR A 11 -18.01 14.10 12.53
C TYR A 11 -16.70 13.44 12.05
N LEU A 12 -15.68 14.25 11.77
CA LEU A 12 -14.32 13.77 11.46
C LEU A 12 -13.53 13.34 12.70
N ASP A 13 -13.91 13.80 13.90
CA ASP A 13 -13.25 13.45 15.16
C ASP A 13 -13.57 12.00 15.57
N ARG A 14 -14.79 11.52 15.29
CA ARG A 14 -15.20 10.12 15.54
C ARG A 14 -14.73 9.14 14.46
N ALA A 15 -14.29 9.64 13.31
CA ALA A 15 -13.79 8.82 12.20
C ALA A 15 -12.28 8.52 12.30
N GLN A 16 -11.56 9.13 13.26
CA GLN A 16 -10.19 8.76 13.59
C GLN A 16 -10.23 7.67 14.67
N SER A 17 -10.39 6.42 14.30
CA SER A 17 -9.25 5.62 13.87
C SER A 17 -9.69 4.59 12.84
N PRO A 18 -9.26 4.69 11.57
CA PRO A 18 -9.15 3.48 10.78
C PRO A 18 -8.05 2.66 11.45
N THR A 19 -8.42 1.59 12.15
CA THR A 19 -7.47 0.50 12.43
C THR A 19 -6.76 0.22 11.11
N ALA A 20 -5.42 0.30 11.10
CA ALA A 20 -4.65 0.03 9.91
C ALA A 20 -5.14 -1.31 9.30
N PRO A 21 -5.37 -1.39 7.97
CA PRO A 21 -5.90 -2.58 7.35
C PRO A 21 -5.09 -3.79 7.78
N THR A 22 -5.77 -4.84 8.24
CA THR A 22 -5.09 -6.08 8.59
C THR A 22 -4.54 -6.74 7.32
N ALA A 23 -3.60 -7.67 7.47
CA ALA A 23 -3.09 -8.43 6.32
C ALA A 23 -4.22 -9.14 5.55
N MET A 24 -5.27 -9.59 6.26
CA MET A 24 -6.44 -10.22 5.68
C MET A 24 -7.28 -9.22 4.87
N ASP A 25 -7.46 -7.98 5.38
CA ASP A 25 -8.17 -6.93 4.65
C ASP A 25 -7.43 -6.57 3.35
N LEU A 26 -6.09 -6.45 3.42
CA LEU A 26 -5.28 -6.18 2.24
C LEU A 26 -5.40 -7.28 1.19
N GLU A 27 -5.43 -8.55 1.61
CA GLU A 27 -5.60 -9.67 0.68
C GLU A 27 -6.99 -9.68 0.04
N ALA A 28 -8.04 -9.41 0.81
CA ALA A 28 -9.39 -9.26 0.29
C ALA A 28 -9.48 -8.11 -0.74
N MET A 29 -8.77 -7.00 -0.49
CA MET A 29 -8.68 -5.88 -1.44
C MET A 29 -7.95 -6.28 -2.74
N ARG A 30 -6.86 -7.03 -2.66
CA ARG A 30 -6.15 -7.55 -3.85
C ARG A 30 -7.02 -8.51 -4.65
N ALA A 31 -7.70 -9.43 -3.98
CA ALA A 31 -8.62 -10.36 -4.62
C ALA A 31 -9.76 -9.60 -5.32
N ALA A 32 -10.33 -8.57 -4.67
CA ALA A 32 -11.35 -7.73 -5.28
C ALA A 32 -10.82 -6.97 -6.51
N ALA A 33 -9.60 -6.43 -6.45
CA ALA A 33 -8.96 -5.76 -7.58
C ALA A 33 -8.79 -6.71 -8.79
N TRP A 34 -8.40 -7.97 -8.53
CA TRP A 34 -8.31 -8.99 -9.56
C TRP A 34 -9.68 -9.29 -10.16
N HIS A 35 -10.65 -9.68 -9.33
CA HIS A 35 -11.95 -10.15 -9.80
C HIS A 35 -12.78 -9.06 -10.49
N ARG A 36 -12.67 -7.81 -10.04
CA ARG A 36 -13.52 -6.71 -10.55
C ARG A 36 -12.86 -5.88 -11.63
N HIS A 37 -11.53 -5.73 -11.57
CA HIS A 37 -10.81 -4.80 -12.43
C HIS A 37 -9.74 -5.47 -13.30
N GLY A 38 -9.50 -6.78 -13.11
CA GLY A 38 -8.44 -7.51 -13.83
C GLY A 38 -7.03 -7.01 -13.46
N VAL A 39 -6.87 -6.38 -12.29
CA VAL A 39 -5.59 -5.83 -11.83
C VAL A 39 -5.08 -6.67 -10.67
N ALA A 40 -3.88 -7.21 -10.81
CA ALA A 40 -3.19 -7.94 -9.75
C ALA A 40 -2.18 -7.02 -9.05
N ALA A 41 -2.30 -6.89 -7.72
CA ALA A 41 -1.32 -6.21 -6.88
C ALA A 41 -0.47 -7.26 -6.15
N LEU A 42 0.69 -7.57 -6.72
CA LEU A 42 1.62 -8.59 -6.22
C LEU A 42 2.89 -7.92 -5.69
N ALA A 43 3.40 -8.39 -4.54
CA ALA A 43 4.75 -8.04 -4.13
C ALA A 43 5.73 -8.75 -5.07
N VAL A 44 6.75 -8.02 -5.53
CA VAL A 44 7.67 -8.55 -6.55
C VAL A 44 8.55 -9.65 -5.97
N GLU A 45 8.86 -9.54 -4.68
CA GLU A 45 9.57 -10.52 -3.87
C GLU A 45 8.85 -11.87 -3.77
N ASP A 46 7.52 -11.89 -3.88
CA ASP A 46 6.69 -13.09 -3.79
C ASP A 46 6.58 -13.83 -5.14
N ILE A 47 7.04 -13.22 -6.24
CA ILE A 47 7.03 -13.85 -7.56
C ILE A 47 8.14 -14.92 -7.60
N ALA A 48 7.76 -16.19 -7.48
CA ALA A 48 8.70 -17.32 -7.42
C ALA A 48 9.55 -17.47 -8.70
N ASP A 49 8.96 -17.23 -9.87
CA ASP A 49 9.68 -17.33 -11.14
C ASP A 49 10.63 -16.12 -11.34
N PRO A 50 11.95 -16.33 -11.47
CA PRO A 50 12.90 -15.24 -11.59
C PRO A 50 12.74 -14.40 -12.87
N TRP A 51 12.31 -15.02 -13.98
CA TRP A 51 12.12 -14.34 -15.25
C TRP A 51 10.88 -13.45 -15.22
N LEU A 52 9.77 -13.96 -14.70
CA LEU A 52 8.54 -13.21 -14.51
C LEU A 52 8.76 -12.03 -13.55
N ARG A 53 9.49 -12.26 -12.45
CA ARG A 53 9.88 -11.21 -11.52
C ARG A 53 10.61 -10.08 -12.23
N GLN A 54 11.63 -10.42 -13.03
CA GLN A 54 12.41 -9.41 -13.75
C GLN A 54 11.58 -8.69 -14.81
N ALA A 55 10.69 -9.40 -15.52
CA ALA A 55 9.79 -8.80 -16.51
C ALA A 55 8.85 -7.76 -15.87
N VAL A 56 8.25 -8.08 -14.72
CA VAL A 56 7.39 -7.16 -13.96
C VAL A 56 8.17 -5.94 -13.47
N ILE A 57 9.40 -6.13 -12.96
CA ILE A 57 10.29 -5.02 -12.57
C ILE A 57 10.58 -4.11 -13.76
N ASN A 58 10.93 -4.69 -14.91
CA ASN A 58 11.27 -3.94 -16.11
C ASN A 58 10.09 -3.12 -16.61
N GLU A 59 8.89 -3.72 -16.67
CA GLU A 59 7.69 -3.01 -17.10
C GLU A 59 7.31 -1.90 -16.11
N ALA A 60 7.40 -2.16 -14.81
CA ALA A 60 7.15 -1.14 -13.80
C ALA A 60 8.15 0.02 -13.91
N ARG A 61 9.44 -0.28 -14.12
CA ARG A 61 10.48 0.74 -14.30
C ARG A 61 10.28 1.55 -15.57
N ARG A 62 9.88 0.90 -16.67
CA ARG A 62 9.57 1.58 -17.93
C ARG A 62 8.39 2.54 -17.77
N ARG A 63 7.37 2.13 -17.01
CA ARG A 63 6.11 2.88 -16.87
C ARG A 63 6.16 4.00 -15.83
N TRP A 64 6.85 3.78 -14.71
CA TRP A 64 6.84 4.71 -13.56
C TRP A 64 8.23 5.17 -13.11
N GLY A 65 9.29 4.71 -13.76
CA GLY A 65 10.67 5.05 -13.38
C GLY A 65 11.23 4.15 -12.28
N PRO A 66 12.48 4.41 -11.84
CA PRO A 66 13.13 3.64 -10.78
C PRO A 66 12.38 3.77 -9.45
N ARG A 67 12.43 2.73 -8.61
CA ARG A 67 11.89 2.81 -7.24
C ARG A 67 12.71 3.83 -6.42
N ASN A 68 12.03 4.78 -5.76
CA ASN A 68 12.66 5.81 -4.91
C ASN A 68 13.38 5.27 -3.65
N GLY A 69 13.37 3.95 -3.41
CA GLY A 69 14.01 3.30 -2.25
C GLY A 69 15.37 2.66 -2.51
N GLY A 70 15.94 2.81 -3.71
CA GLY A 70 17.24 2.26 -4.06
C GLY A 70 18.43 3.11 -3.57
N GLN A 71 18.41 3.66 -2.36
CA GLN A 71 19.64 4.14 -1.74
C GLN A 71 20.45 2.94 -1.25
N ARG A 72 21.33 2.43 -2.12
CA ARG A 72 22.53 1.72 -1.66
C ARG A 72 23.38 2.73 -0.89
N HIS A 73 23.36 2.66 0.44
CA HIS A 73 24.46 3.20 1.24
C HIS A 73 25.74 2.41 0.90
N GLY A 74 26.81 3.13 0.57
CA GLY A 74 28.14 2.55 0.46
C GLY A 74 28.93 3.05 -0.73
N ARG A 75 29.54 4.24 -0.61
CA ARG A 75 30.99 4.37 -0.68
C ARG A 75 31.44 5.66 -0.01
#